data_AF-A0A944HVE0-F1
#
_entry.id   AF-A0A944HVE0-F1
#
_cell.length_a   1.000
_cell.length_b   1.000
_cell.length_c   1.000
_cell.angle_alpha   90.00
_cell.angle_beta   90.00
_cell.angle_gamma   90.00
#
_symmetry.space_group_name_H-M   'P 1'
#
loop_
_entity.id
_entity.type
_entity.pdbx_description
1 polymer ?
#
loop_
_entity_poly.entity_id
_entity_poly.type
_entity_poly.pdbx_seq_one_letter_code
_entity_poly.pdbx_strand_id
1 'polypeptide(L)'
;MYCWPWTWSDTGWWRVSVGSRGVLAVVGTATDGVETLRTGLVEPAPALGWQVAVTLTPNAGRWLSANGELERLEAVTGLPVRYTPRLPSEPRPHPVADCCIVAPASANFVAKLATGIADNQALTQVSEALGTIGVPVVLFPQVNAAHVRHPAWERHIDALRIAGVDLVYGPNVWPLYEPREGPADRDLPWSAILETLRNVA
;
A
#
# COMPACT_ATOMS: atom_id res chain seq x y z
N MET A 1 4.96 -5.61 -28.02
CA MET A 1 3.82 -6.54 -27.85
C MET A 1 4.02 -7.23 -26.52
N TYR A 2 3.58 -6.62 -25.42
CA TYR A 2 3.74 -7.19 -24.08
C TYR A 2 2.66 -8.25 -23.89
N CYS A 3 3.06 -9.52 -23.82
CA CYS A 3 2.18 -10.62 -23.51
C CYS A 3 2.03 -10.66 -21.99
N TRP A 4 0.87 -10.25 -21.49
CA TRP A 4 0.58 -10.27 -20.05
C TRP A 4 0.47 -11.73 -19.57
N PRO A 5 1.08 -12.13 -18.42
CA PRO A 5 1.01 -13.50 -17.93
C PRO A 5 -0.36 -13.92 -17.36
N TRP A 6 -1.39 -13.07 -17.43
CA TRP A 6 -2.63 -13.22 -16.66
C TRP A 6 -3.84 -13.08 -17.58
N THR A 7 -4.72 -14.08 -17.57
CA THR A 7 -5.99 -14.06 -18.29
C THR A 7 -7.14 -14.25 -17.31
N TRP A 8 -8.21 -13.47 -17.50
CA TRP A 8 -9.50 -13.71 -16.84
C TRP A 8 -10.00 -15.09 -17.27
N SER A 9 -10.25 -15.99 -16.32
CA SER A 9 -10.78 -17.31 -16.65
C SER A 9 -12.30 -17.26 -16.75
N ASP A 10 -12.87 -18.05 -17.67
CA ASP A 10 -14.33 -18.24 -17.82
C ASP A 10 -15.02 -18.75 -16.54
N THR A 11 -14.23 -19.18 -15.54
CA THR A 11 -14.70 -19.64 -14.22
C THR A 11 -14.76 -18.54 -13.15
N GLY A 12 -14.41 -17.29 -13.48
CA GLY A 12 -14.50 -16.16 -12.53
C GLY A 12 -13.36 -16.07 -11.51
N TRP A 13 -12.24 -16.75 -11.75
CA TRP A 13 -11.06 -16.74 -10.86
C TRP A 13 -9.79 -16.31 -11.61
N TRP A 14 -8.86 -15.66 -10.90
CA TRP A 14 -7.55 -15.28 -11.43
C TRP A 14 -6.63 -16.51 -11.44
N ARG A 15 -5.99 -16.82 -12.57
CA ARG A 15 -5.00 -17.91 -12.64
C ARG A 15 -3.63 -17.41 -12.22
N VAL A 16 -3.06 -18.03 -11.19
CA VAL A 16 -1.69 -17.75 -10.77
C VAL A 16 -0.70 -18.43 -11.73
N SER A 17 0.22 -17.68 -12.34
CA SER A 17 1.27 -18.25 -13.20
C SER A 17 2.32 -18.99 -12.37
N VAL A 18 2.90 -20.05 -12.94
CA VAL A 18 3.97 -20.84 -12.28
C VAL A 18 5.18 -19.92 -12.07
N GLY A 19 5.60 -19.73 -10.81
CA GLY A 19 6.70 -18.82 -10.42
C GLY A 19 6.24 -17.45 -9.87
N SER A 20 4.94 -17.20 -9.80
CA SER A 20 4.35 -16.03 -9.15
C SER A 20 4.47 -16.08 -7.63
N ARG A 21 4.75 -14.94 -6.99
CA ARG A 21 4.62 -14.76 -5.53
C ARG A 21 3.17 -14.57 -5.08
N GLY A 22 2.25 -14.40 -6.03
CA GLY A 22 0.84 -14.15 -5.76
C GLY A 22 0.48 -12.67 -5.93
N VAL A 23 -0.46 -12.20 -5.13
CA VAL A 23 -1.08 -10.88 -5.26
C VAL A 23 -0.63 -9.97 -4.13
N LEU A 24 -0.04 -8.85 -4.50
CA LEU A 24 0.33 -7.76 -3.61
C LEU A 24 -0.78 -6.71 -3.56
N ALA A 25 -1.46 -6.59 -2.43
CA ALA A 25 -2.37 -5.48 -2.15
C ALA A 25 -1.57 -4.24 -1.78
N VAL A 26 -1.51 -3.26 -2.68
CA VAL A 26 -0.86 -1.97 -2.47
C VAL A 26 -1.87 -0.95 -1.96
N VAL A 27 -1.59 -0.36 -0.81
CA VAL A 27 -2.42 0.66 -0.18
C VAL A 27 -1.69 2.00 -0.11
N GLY A 28 -2.25 3.02 -0.76
CA GLY A 28 -1.73 4.39 -0.76
C GLY A 28 -2.58 5.37 0.06
N THR A 29 -1.93 6.26 0.81
CA THR A 29 -2.62 7.31 1.58
C THR A 29 -2.25 8.71 1.10
N ALA A 30 -3.05 9.72 1.46
CA ALA A 30 -2.86 11.10 1.00
C ALA A 30 -1.70 11.77 1.74
N THR A 31 -0.49 11.56 1.24
CA THR A 31 0.75 12.21 1.69
C THR A 31 1.56 12.65 0.48
N ASP A 32 2.51 13.57 0.65
CA ASP A 32 3.44 13.95 -0.41
C ASP A 32 4.18 12.71 -0.97
N GLY A 33 4.34 12.63 -2.29
CA GLY A 33 5.00 11.53 -2.98
C GLY A 33 4.07 10.37 -3.37
N VAL A 34 2.79 10.37 -2.97
CA VAL A 34 1.84 9.29 -3.37
C VAL A 34 1.64 9.22 -4.88
N GLU A 35 1.83 10.33 -5.60
CA GLU A 35 1.86 10.40 -7.06
C GLU A 35 3.00 9.58 -7.69
N THR A 36 4.05 9.26 -6.93
CA THR A 36 5.16 8.40 -7.37
C THR A 36 4.91 6.92 -7.09
N LEU A 37 3.78 6.54 -6.50
CA LEU A 37 3.43 5.17 -6.14
C LEU A 37 3.54 4.21 -7.34
N ARG A 38 3.12 4.68 -8.53
CA ARG A 38 3.18 3.88 -9.75
C ARG A 38 4.62 3.50 -10.10
N THR A 39 5.48 4.51 -10.26
CA THR A 39 6.86 4.32 -10.73
C THR A 39 7.76 3.74 -9.65
N GLY A 40 7.50 4.07 -8.38
CA GLY A 40 8.31 3.64 -7.25
C GLY A 40 8.02 2.22 -6.77
N LEU A 41 6.76 1.75 -6.88
CA LEU A 41 6.34 0.48 -6.30
C LEU A 41 5.55 -0.42 -7.26
N VAL A 42 4.54 0.12 -7.95
CA VAL A 42 3.62 -0.72 -8.76
C VAL A 42 4.30 -1.27 -10.02
N GLU A 43 5.06 -0.46 -10.76
CA GLU A 43 5.79 -0.89 -11.96
C GLU A 43 6.97 -1.83 -11.65
N PRO A 44 7.74 -1.63 -10.56
CA PRO A 44 8.80 -2.57 -10.19
C PRO A 44 8.31 -3.91 -9.59
N ALA A 45 7.14 -3.95 -8.95
CA ALA A 45 6.66 -5.13 -8.23
C ALA A 45 6.53 -6.42 -9.10
N PRO A 46 6.10 -6.37 -10.37
CA PRO A 46 6.12 -7.54 -11.25
C PRO A 46 7.49 -8.19 -11.42
N ALA A 47 8.59 -7.42 -11.39
CA ALA A 47 9.95 -7.98 -11.43
C ALA A 47 10.30 -8.77 -10.16
N LEU A 48 9.56 -8.58 -9.07
CA LEU A 48 9.64 -9.38 -7.84
C LEU A 48 8.68 -10.58 -7.86
N GLY A 49 7.89 -10.75 -8.93
CA GLY A 49 6.93 -11.84 -9.08
C GLY A 49 5.52 -11.54 -8.57
N TRP A 50 5.20 -10.29 -8.24
CA TRP A 50 3.87 -9.89 -7.72
C TRP A 50 2.91 -9.46 -8.84
N GLN A 51 1.65 -9.90 -8.74
CA GLN A 51 0.52 -9.19 -9.37
C GLN A 51 0.02 -8.11 -8.42
N VAL A 52 -0.19 -6.88 -8.88
CA VAL A 52 -0.51 -5.74 -8.00
C VAL A 52 -1.98 -5.36 -8.08
N ALA A 53 -2.63 -5.22 -6.93
CA ALA A 53 -3.96 -4.65 -6.78
C ALA A 53 -3.91 -3.39 -5.90
N VAL A 54 -4.41 -2.25 -6.39
CA VAL A 54 -4.24 -0.95 -5.72
C VAL A 54 -5.53 -0.48 -5.05
N THR A 55 -5.44 -0.15 -3.76
CA THR A 55 -6.48 0.53 -3.00
C THR A 55 -5.91 1.83 -2.42
N LEU A 56 -6.66 2.91 -2.48
CA LEU A 56 -6.28 4.22 -1.98
C LEU A 56 -7.25 4.65 -0.88
N THR A 57 -6.77 5.46 0.05
CA THR A 57 -7.69 6.25 0.90
C THR A 57 -8.51 7.20 0.02
N PRO A 58 -9.72 7.62 0.44
CA PRO A 58 -10.57 8.49 -0.37
C PRO A 58 -9.87 9.77 -0.86
N ASN A 59 -9.06 10.40 -0.01
CA ASN A 59 -8.29 11.60 -0.38
C ASN A 59 -7.19 11.29 -1.39
N ALA A 60 -6.45 10.18 -1.24
CA ALA A 60 -5.43 9.78 -2.20
C ALA A 60 -6.06 9.44 -3.56
N GLY A 61 -7.19 8.73 -3.56
CA GLY A 61 -7.96 8.46 -4.79
C GLY A 61 -8.37 9.74 -5.51
N ARG A 62 -8.87 10.74 -4.77
CA ARG A 62 -9.20 12.06 -5.34
C ARG A 62 -7.98 12.77 -5.93
N TRP A 63 -6.83 12.74 -5.26
CA TRP A 63 -5.60 13.38 -5.75
C TRP A 63 -5.09 12.73 -7.03
N LEU A 64 -5.02 11.39 -7.05
CA LEU A 64 -4.51 10.62 -8.19
C LEU A 64 -5.48 10.63 -9.37
N SER A 65 -6.79 10.75 -9.13
CA SER A 65 -7.75 10.99 -10.21
C SER A 65 -7.57 12.38 -10.83
N ALA A 66 -7.31 13.42 -10.02
CA ALA A 66 -7.16 14.78 -10.50
C ALA A 66 -5.93 15.01 -11.41
N ASN A 67 -4.89 14.16 -11.30
CA ASN A 67 -3.67 14.26 -12.11
C ASN A 67 -3.51 13.13 -13.15
N GLY A 68 -4.49 12.24 -13.27
CA GLY A 68 -4.49 11.14 -14.23
C GLY A 68 -3.62 9.93 -13.84
N GLU A 69 -3.07 9.88 -12.61
CA GLU A 69 -2.31 8.71 -12.15
C GLU A 69 -3.21 7.52 -11.81
N LEU A 70 -4.48 7.75 -11.47
CA LEU A 70 -5.43 6.67 -11.24
C LEU A 70 -5.58 5.79 -12.50
N GLU A 71 -5.83 6.39 -13.66
CA GLU A 71 -6.00 5.69 -14.93
C GLU A 71 -4.70 5.00 -15.37
N ARG A 72 -3.54 5.60 -15.07
CA ARG A 72 -2.22 4.98 -15.35
C ARG A 72 -1.98 3.76 -14.47
N LEU A 73 -2.37 3.80 -13.20
CA LEU A 73 -2.30 2.65 -12.29
C LEU A 73 -3.22 1.52 -12.78
N GLU A 74 -4.43 1.83 -13.21
CA GLU A 74 -5.35 0.84 -13.80
C GLU A 74 -4.78 0.23 -15.08
N ALA A 75 -4.20 1.05 -15.96
CA ALA A 75 -3.60 0.59 -17.20
C ALA A 75 -2.38 -0.34 -16.97
N VAL A 76 -1.55 -0.06 -15.97
CA VAL A 76 -0.37 -0.89 -15.64
C VAL A 76 -0.77 -2.18 -14.92
N THR A 77 -1.78 -2.15 -14.06
CA THR A 77 -2.18 -3.31 -13.25
C THR A 77 -3.20 -4.22 -13.93
N GLY A 78 -3.98 -3.68 -14.88
CA GLY A 78 -5.13 -4.38 -15.46
C GLY A 78 -6.28 -4.58 -14.47
N LEU A 79 -6.23 -3.93 -13.30
CA LEU A 79 -7.23 -4.01 -12.24
C LEU A 79 -7.75 -2.60 -11.91
N PRO A 80 -9.03 -2.45 -11.52
CA PRO A 80 -9.54 -1.16 -11.11
C PRO A 80 -8.88 -0.68 -9.81
N VAL A 81 -8.61 0.62 -9.70
CA VAL A 81 -8.11 1.23 -8.48
C VAL A 81 -9.29 1.53 -7.56
N ARG A 82 -9.22 1.07 -6.31
CA ARG A 82 -10.32 1.26 -5.34
C ARG A 82 -10.05 2.41 -4.42
N TYR A 83 -11.00 3.31 -4.21
CA TYR A 83 -10.92 4.33 -3.15
C TYR A 83 -12.27 4.63 -2.47
N THR A 84 -13.31 3.94 -2.92
CA THR A 84 -14.64 3.90 -2.33
C THR A 84 -15.01 2.44 -2.00
N PRO A 85 -15.87 2.22 -0.99
CA PRO A 85 -16.40 0.89 -0.75
C PRO A 85 -17.31 0.46 -1.91
N ARG A 86 -17.26 -0.83 -2.23
CA ARG A 86 -18.22 -1.44 -3.16
C ARG A 86 -19.57 -1.67 -2.49
N LEU A 87 -20.64 -1.75 -3.26
CA LEU A 87 -21.91 -2.27 -2.80
C LEU A 87 -21.81 -3.79 -2.52
N PRO A 88 -22.62 -4.34 -1.60
CA PRO A 88 -22.62 -5.78 -1.33
C PRO A 88 -22.88 -6.64 -2.59
N SER A 89 -23.71 -6.15 -3.51
CA SER A 89 -24.08 -6.79 -4.78
C SER A 89 -23.02 -6.67 -5.87
N GLU A 90 -22.05 -5.76 -5.74
CA GLU A 90 -20.98 -5.60 -6.72
C GLU A 90 -19.93 -6.70 -6.54
N PRO A 91 -19.38 -7.25 -7.64
CA PRO A 91 -18.37 -8.30 -7.57
C PRO A 91 -17.11 -7.80 -6.85
N ARG A 92 -16.29 -8.74 -6.35
CA ARG A 92 -14.99 -8.41 -5.77
C ARG A 92 -14.06 -7.95 -6.92
N PRO A 93 -13.55 -6.71 -6.88
CA PRO A 93 -12.75 -6.17 -7.98
C PRO A 93 -11.31 -6.69 -8.01
N HIS A 94 -10.81 -7.21 -6.89
CA HIS A 94 -9.44 -7.68 -6.73
C HIS A 94 -9.39 -9.17 -6.39
N PRO A 95 -8.32 -9.88 -6.79
CA PRO A 95 -7.99 -11.18 -6.23
C PRO A 95 -7.81 -11.14 -4.70
N VAL A 96 -7.74 -12.32 -4.06
CA VAL A 96 -7.28 -12.44 -2.67
C VAL A 96 -5.81 -12.07 -2.63
N ALA A 97 -5.41 -11.26 -1.64
CA ALA A 97 -4.04 -10.82 -1.48
C ALA A 97 -3.24 -11.83 -0.67
N ASP A 98 -2.02 -12.10 -1.11
CA ASP A 98 -1.04 -12.94 -0.42
C ASP A 98 -0.09 -12.08 0.43
N CYS A 99 0.03 -10.78 0.13
CA CYS A 99 0.77 -9.80 0.91
C CYS A 99 0.08 -8.44 0.83
N CYS A 100 0.18 -7.62 1.89
CA CYS A 100 -0.29 -6.24 1.88
C CYS A 100 0.86 -5.26 2.17
N ILE A 101 0.95 -4.18 1.42
CA ILE A 101 1.87 -3.06 1.66
C ILE A 101 1.08 -1.76 1.78
N VAL A 102 1.32 -1.00 2.83
CA VAL A 102 0.82 0.38 2.96
C VAL A 102 1.98 1.35 2.77
N ALA A 103 2.05 2.00 1.61
CA ALA A 103 3.11 2.95 1.29
C ALA A 103 2.63 3.99 0.25
N PRO A 104 2.75 5.29 0.54
CA PRO A 104 3.03 5.88 1.85
C PRO A 104 1.82 5.80 2.80
N ALA A 105 2.07 5.62 4.10
CA ALA A 105 1.07 5.67 5.17
C ALA A 105 1.15 6.99 5.95
N SER A 106 0.08 7.78 5.93
CA SER A 106 -0.06 9.00 6.74
C SER A 106 -0.10 8.68 8.24
N ALA A 107 0.28 9.66 9.08
CA ALA A 107 0.18 9.51 10.53
C ALA A 107 -1.25 9.16 11.00
N ASN A 108 -2.28 9.71 10.34
CA ASN A 108 -3.67 9.39 10.61
C ASN A 108 -4.01 7.92 10.27
N PHE A 109 -3.50 7.39 9.15
CA PHE A 109 -3.71 5.98 8.79
C PHE A 109 -3.05 5.06 9.83
N VAL A 110 -1.82 5.36 10.23
CA VAL A 110 -1.08 4.61 11.27
C VAL A 110 -1.85 4.60 12.59
N ALA A 111 -2.32 5.77 13.05
CA ALA A 111 -3.07 5.87 14.31
C ALA A 111 -4.39 5.07 14.27
N LYS A 112 -5.12 5.14 13.14
CA LYS A 112 -6.37 4.40 12.97
C LYS A 112 -6.14 2.89 12.90
N LEU A 113 -5.17 2.44 12.11
CA LEU A 113 -4.84 1.03 11.99
C LEU A 113 -4.40 0.45 13.34
N ALA A 114 -3.52 1.15 14.06
CA ALA A 114 -3.02 0.73 15.36
C ALA A 114 -4.12 0.63 16.44
N THR A 115 -5.24 1.32 16.26
CA THR A 115 -6.38 1.34 17.20
C THR A 115 -7.60 0.59 16.68
N GLY A 116 -7.50 -0.10 15.54
CA GLY A 116 -8.57 -0.91 14.95
C GLY A 116 -9.71 -0.10 14.30
N ILE A 117 -9.47 1.16 13.97
CA ILE A 117 -10.46 2.00 13.26
C ILE A 117 -10.37 1.71 11.76
N ALA A 118 -11.46 1.17 11.22
CA ALA A 118 -11.58 0.77 9.82
C ALA A 118 -12.68 1.56 9.07
N ASP A 119 -12.55 2.89 9.02
CA ASP A 119 -13.61 3.81 8.55
C ASP A 119 -13.63 4.10 7.04
N ASN A 120 -12.76 3.44 6.27
CA ASN A 120 -12.75 3.49 4.82
C ASN A 120 -12.20 2.19 4.23
N GLN A 121 -12.44 1.97 2.94
CA GLN A 121 -12.09 0.71 2.27
C GLN A 121 -10.61 0.32 2.40
N ALA A 122 -9.69 1.29 2.39
CA ALA A 122 -8.27 1.03 2.55
C ALA A 122 -7.95 0.52 3.96
N LEU A 123 -8.44 1.20 5.01
CA LEU A 123 -8.26 0.72 6.39
C LEU A 123 -8.95 -0.62 6.65
N THR A 124 -10.16 -0.83 6.11
CA THR A 124 -10.86 -2.11 6.23
C THR A 124 -10.05 -3.26 5.65
N GLN A 125 -9.48 -3.07 4.45
CA GLN A 125 -8.66 -4.09 3.80
C GLN A 125 -7.40 -4.43 4.61
N VAL A 126 -6.68 -3.42 5.09
CA VAL A 126 -5.44 -3.66 5.86
C VAL A 126 -5.76 -4.25 7.24
N SER A 127 -6.84 -3.82 7.89
CA SER A 127 -7.27 -4.39 9.17
C SER A 127 -7.63 -5.87 9.06
N GLU A 128 -8.29 -6.28 7.96
CA GLU A 128 -8.57 -7.68 7.66
C GLU A 128 -7.28 -8.46 7.40
N ALA A 129 -6.32 -7.89 6.64
CA ALA A 129 -5.03 -8.51 6.38
C ALA A 129 -4.25 -8.80 7.68
N LEU A 130 -4.22 -7.85 8.63
CA LEU A 130 -3.57 -8.06 9.95
C LEU A 130 -4.17 -9.22 10.75
N GLY A 131 -5.47 -9.45 10.62
CA GLY A 131 -6.17 -10.55 11.28
C GLY A 131 -6.09 -11.88 10.53
N THR A 132 -5.60 -11.89 9.29
CA THR A 132 -5.59 -13.07 8.42
C THR A 132 -4.28 -13.82 8.58
N ILE A 133 -4.36 -15.09 9.00
CA ILE A 133 -3.20 -15.95 9.19
C ILE A 133 -2.48 -16.13 7.85
N GLY A 134 -1.18 -15.86 7.84
CA GLY A 134 -0.33 -16.08 6.66
C GLY A 134 -0.34 -14.93 5.64
N VAL A 135 -0.99 -13.80 5.93
CA VAL A 135 -0.92 -12.60 5.07
C VAL A 135 -0.02 -11.56 5.72
N PRO A 136 1.27 -11.47 5.33
CA PRO A 136 2.18 -10.44 5.83
C PRO A 136 1.69 -9.03 5.48
N VAL A 137 1.92 -8.10 6.41
CA VAL A 137 1.61 -6.68 6.24
C VAL A 137 2.88 -5.86 6.43
N VAL A 138 3.30 -5.18 5.37
CA VAL A 138 4.40 -4.22 5.37
C VAL A 138 3.82 -2.80 5.43
N LEU A 139 4.47 -1.89 6.18
CA LEU A 139 3.99 -0.52 6.30
C LEU A 139 5.15 0.48 6.34
N PHE A 140 5.08 1.51 5.49
CA PHE A 140 5.98 2.65 5.48
C PHE A 140 5.26 3.93 5.95
N PRO A 141 5.54 4.45 7.17
CA PRO A 141 5.00 5.73 7.63
C PRO A 141 5.70 6.91 6.96
N GLN A 142 4.95 7.69 6.17
CA GLN A 142 5.42 8.97 5.64
C GLN A 142 5.05 10.07 6.65
N VAL A 143 6.04 10.46 7.45
CA VAL A 143 5.86 11.37 8.60
C VAL A 143 6.97 12.42 8.70
N ASN A 144 6.66 13.51 9.41
CA ASN A 144 7.62 14.54 9.80
C ASN A 144 7.91 14.47 11.30
N ALA A 145 8.84 15.28 11.78
CA ALA A 145 9.26 15.29 13.19
C ALA A 145 8.10 15.62 14.14
N ALA A 146 7.19 16.50 13.75
CA ALA A 146 6.03 16.86 14.57
C ALA A 146 5.04 15.69 14.76
N HIS A 147 4.78 14.90 13.71
CA HIS A 147 3.96 13.69 13.83
C HIS A 147 4.57 12.69 14.81
N VAL A 148 5.89 12.48 14.72
CA VAL A 148 6.61 11.51 15.56
C VAL A 148 6.67 11.94 17.03
N ARG A 149 6.71 13.25 17.30
CA ARG A 149 6.64 13.81 18.67
C ARG A 149 5.24 13.75 19.29
N HIS A 150 4.21 13.35 18.55
CA HIS A 150 2.89 13.18 19.14
C HIS A 150 2.95 12.11 20.25
N PRO A 151 2.39 12.34 21.45
CA PRO A 151 2.59 11.45 22.61
C PRO A 151 2.04 10.03 22.41
N ALA A 152 1.12 9.84 21.46
CA ALA A 152 0.60 8.52 21.11
C ALA A 152 1.39 7.80 20.02
N TRP A 153 2.32 8.46 19.31
CA TRP A 153 2.98 7.92 18.12
C TRP A 153 3.73 6.62 18.42
N GLU A 154 4.57 6.61 19.45
CA GLU A 154 5.33 5.42 19.83
C GLU A 154 4.40 4.25 20.17
N ARG A 155 3.30 4.50 20.89
CA ARG A 155 2.29 3.47 21.21
C ARG A 155 1.61 2.91 19.96
N HIS A 156 1.37 3.76 18.94
CA HIS A 156 0.81 3.29 17.68
C HIS A 156 1.79 2.39 16.93
N ILE A 157 3.06 2.80 16.86
CA ILE A 157 4.13 2.01 16.23
C ILE A 157 4.30 0.67 16.95
N ASP A 158 4.33 0.67 18.28
CA ASP A 158 4.48 -0.56 19.06
C ASP A 158 3.28 -1.50 18.94
N ALA A 159 2.06 -0.96 18.89
CA ALA A 159 0.86 -1.76 18.62
C ALA A 159 0.93 -2.45 17.25
N LEU A 160 1.40 -1.77 16.20
CA LEU A 160 1.58 -2.36 14.88
C LEU A 160 2.69 -3.43 14.88
N ARG A 161 3.80 -3.21 15.59
CA ARG A 161 4.84 -4.24 15.77
C ARG A 161 4.30 -5.49 16.46
N ILE A 162 3.53 -5.31 17.54
CA ILE A 162 2.88 -6.42 18.27
C ILE A 162 1.92 -7.18 17.35
N ALA A 163 1.23 -6.46 16.45
CA ALA A 163 0.36 -7.05 15.42
C ALA A 163 1.12 -7.75 14.27
N GLY A 164 2.46 -7.79 14.30
CA GLY A 164 3.27 -8.46 13.29
C GLY A 164 3.49 -7.65 12.00
N VAL A 165 3.33 -6.33 12.05
CA VAL A 165 3.61 -5.45 10.89
C VAL A 165 5.10 -5.28 10.69
N ASP A 166 5.56 -5.55 9.46
CA ASP A 166 6.91 -5.23 9.01
C ASP A 166 7.02 -3.73 8.70
N LEU A 167 7.55 -2.98 9.66
CA LEU A 167 7.69 -1.52 9.55
C LEU A 167 8.96 -1.13 8.79
N VAL A 168 8.79 -0.49 7.63
CA VAL A 168 9.84 0.23 6.92
C VAL A 168 9.99 1.59 7.60
N TYR A 169 10.78 1.65 8.67
CA TYR A 169 10.81 2.80 9.58
C TYR A 169 12.19 3.01 10.20
N GLY A 170 12.47 4.25 10.61
CA GLY A 170 13.69 4.65 11.32
C GLY A 170 14.50 5.71 10.57
N PRO A 171 15.44 6.38 11.26
CA PRO A 171 16.15 7.53 10.71
C PRO A 171 17.04 7.21 9.51
N ASN A 172 17.50 5.96 9.38
CA ASN A 172 18.31 5.51 8.25
C ASN A 172 17.48 5.26 6.98
N VAL A 173 16.17 5.06 7.12
CA VAL A 173 15.22 4.83 6.01
C VAL A 173 14.51 6.13 5.66
N TRP A 174 14.06 6.85 6.69
CA TRP A 174 13.31 8.08 6.55
C TRP A 174 13.74 9.11 7.60
N PRO A 175 14.76 9.94 7.31
CA PRO A 175 15.13 11.07 8.14
C PRO A 175 13.95 12.00 8.44
N LEU A 176 13.82 12.45 9.68
CA LEU A 176 12.72 13.34 10.08
C LEU A 176 13.14 14.79 9.94
N TYR A 177 12.32 15.57 9.26
CA TYR A 177 12.45 17.03 9.18
C TYR A 177 11.27 17.69 9.90
N GLU A 178 11.44 18.95 10.30
CA GLU A 178 10.32 19.76 10.74
C GLU A 178 9.31 19.96 9.60
N PRO A 179 8.02 20.24 9.93
CA PRO A 179 7.00 20.46 8.91
C PRO A 179 7.44 21.51 7.88
N ARG A 180 7.45 21.12 6.60
CA ARG A 180 7.85 21.96 5.44
C ARG A 180 9.34 22.32 5.36
N GLU A 181 10.21 21.68 6.15
CA GLU A 181 11.66 21.88 6.10
C GLU A 181 12.43 20.72 5.46
N GLY A 182 11.72 19.75 4.87
CA GLY A 182 12.33 18.65 4.12
C GLY A 182 12.88 19.10 2.75
N PRO A 183 13.85 18.37 2.18
CA PRO A 183 14.32 18.61 0.82
C PRO A 183 13.18 18.49 -0.20
N ALA A 184 13.15 19.38 -1.19
CA ALA A 184 12.10 19.42 -2.21
C ALA A 184 12.15 18.24 -3.20
N ASP A 185 13.33 17.66 -3.40
CA ASP A 185 13.63 16.53 -4.29
C ASP A 185 13.75 15.21 -3.52
N ARG A 186 13.16 15.15 -2.32
CA ARG A 186 13.23 13.97 -1.47
C ARG A 186 12.37 12.84 -2.04
N ASP A 187 13.03 11.80 -2.53
CA ASP A 187 12.37 10.56 -2.92
C ASP A 187 11.89 9.75 -1.70
N LEU A 188 10.76 9.08 -1.88
CA LEU A 188 10.29 8.06 -0.95
C LEU A 188 11.26 6.85 -0.97
N PRO A 189 11.38 6.10 0.13
CA PRO A 189 12.36 5.02 0.26
C PRO A 189 11.90 3.74 -0.46
N TRP A 190 11.54 3.87 -1.74
CA TRP A 190 11.02 2.80 -2.58
C TRP A 190 11.96 1.60 -2.66
N SER A 191 13.28 1.85 -2.69
CA SER A 191 14.29 0.78 -2.65
C SER A 191 14.19 -0.07 -1.38
N ALA A 192 14.06 0.54 -0.21
CA ALA A 192 13.91 -0.17 1.07
C ALA A 192 12.57 -0.92 1.14
N ILE A 193 11.50 -0.35 0.59
CA ILE A 193 10.19 -1.01 0.51
C ILE A 193 10.27 -2.25 -0.39
N LEU A 194 10.86 -2.12 -1.59
CA LEU A 194 11.03 -3.23 -2.53
C LEU A 194 11.95 -4.32 -1.96
N GLU A 195 13.01 -3.94 -1.23
CA GLU A 195 13.88 -4.89 -0.53
C GLU A 195 13.11 -5.66 0.54
N THR A 196 12.28 -4.98 1.34
CA THR A 196 11.42 -5.62 2.33
C THR A 196 10.49 -6.63 1.64
N LEU A 197 9.81 -6.23 0.55
CA LEU A 197 8.91 -7.11 -0.22
C LEU A 197 9.60 -8.30 -0.89
N ARG A 198 10.92 -8.27 -1.12
CA ARG A 198 11.69 -9.45 -1.56
C ARG A 198 11.85 -10.48 -0.45
N ASN A 199 11.93 -10.01 0.79
CA ASN A 199 12.19 -10.85 1.96
C ASN A 199 10.91 -11.40 2.59
N VAL A 200 9.76 -10.78 2.29
CA VAL A 200 8.45 -11.33 2.61
C VAL A 200 8.24 -12.63 1.82
N ALA A 201 8.01 -13.72 2.55
CA ALA A 201 7.85 -15.08 2.03
C ALA A 201 6.40 -15.40 1.67
#